data_AF-A0A6J5W2T1-F1
#
_entry.id   AF-A0A6J5W2T1-F1
#
_cell.length_a   1.000
_cell.length_b   1.000
_cell.length_c   1.000
_cell.angle_alpha   90.00
_cell.angle_beta   90.00
_cell.angle_gamma   90.00
#
_symmetry.space_group_name_H-M   'P 1'
#
loop_
_entity.id
_entity.type
_entity.pdbx_description
1 polymer ?
#
loop_
_entity_poly.entity_id
_entity_poly.type
_entity_poly.pdbx_seq_one_letter_code
_entity_poly.pdbx_strand_id
1 'polypeptide(L)' 'MDSYEEQEWVSLKNRPEWSNVVPVEQDDGLNPVVPIAYKEEFTETMNYFRALYRADERSPCALADP' A
#
# COMPACT_ATOMS: atom_id res chain seq x y z
N MET A 1 -7.68 -2.86 -27.64
CA MET A 1 -6.71 -3.53 -26.74
C MET A 1 -5.77 -2.42 -26.36
N ASP A 2 -6.15 -1.65 -25.35
CA ASP A 2 -5.36 -0.48 -24.95
C ASP A 2 -4.07 -1.00 -24.35
N SER A 3 -2.96 -0.55 -24.91
CA SER A 3 -1.63 -0.84 -24.39
C SER A 3 -1.56 -0.23 -23.00
N TYR A 4 -1.62 -1.07 -21.97
CA TYR A 4 -1.16 -0.71 -20.65
C TYR A 4 0.33 -0.41 -20.81
N GLU A 5 0.67 0.84 -21.10
CA GLU A 5 2.01 1.33 -20.84
C GLU A 5 2.29 0.97 -19.38
N GLU A 6 3.28 0.11 -19.15
CA GLU A 6 3.74 -0.22 -17.81
C GLU A 6 4.28 1.07 -17.21
N GLN A 7 3.41 1.85 -16.59
CA GLN A 7 3.79 3.04 -15.84
C GLN A 7 4.78 2.57 -14.79
N GLU A 8 5.98 3.16 -14.84
CA GLU A 8 7.05 2.81 -13.92
C GLU A 8 6.55 3.01 -12.49
N TRP A 9 6.54 1.92 -11.72
CA TRP A 9 6.03 1.96 -10.36
C TRP A 9 6.98 2.78 -9.47
N VAL A 10 6.44 3.80 -8.82
CA VAL A 10 7.16 4.61 -7.83
C VAL A 10 6.64 4.25 -6.44
N SER A 11 7.53 3.83 -5.54
CA SER A 11 7.22 3.51 -4.15
C SER A 11 6.43 4.64 -3.45
N LEU A 12 5.42 4.27 -2.67
CA LEU A 12 4.57 5.20 -1.90
C LEU A 12 5.39 5.99 -0.89
N LYS A 13 6.41 5.39 -0.29
CA LYS A 13 7.34 6.06 0.64
C LYS A 13 8.05 7.26 0.02
N ASN A 14 8.25 7.28 -1.29
CA ASN A 14 8.93 8.36 -2.00
C ASN A 14 7.98 9.47 -2.44
N ARG A 15 6.68 9.33 -2.19
CA ARG A 15 5.65 10.28 -2.61
C ARG A 15 5.34 11.27 -1.47
N PRO A 16 5.52 12.58 -1.66
CA PRO A 16 5.34 13.57 -0.59
C PRO A 16 3.96 13.54 0.07
N GLU A 17 2.91 13.22 -0.69
CA GLU A 17 1.52 13.12 -0.21
C GLU A 17 1.27 11.94 0.75
N TRP A 18 2.22 11.01 0.86
CA TRP A 18 2.18 9.86 1.78
C TRP A 18 3.12 10.03 2.99
N SER A 19 3.81 11.16 3.10
CA SER A 19 4.85 11.39 4.12
C SER A 19 4.34 11.36 5.57
N ASN A 20 3.05 11.59 5.79
CA ASN A 20 2.39 11.54 7.10
C ASN A 20 1.84 10.15 7.46
N VAL A 21 1.90 9.18 6.54
CA VAL A 21 1.33 7.84 6.75
C VAL A 21 2.45 6.89 7.21
N VAL A 22 2.26 6.27 8.36
CA VAL A 22 3.15 5.22 8.86
C VAL A 22 2.59 3.86 8.45
N PRO A 23 3.25 3.11 7.55
CA PRO A 23 2.73 1.85 7.04
C PRO A 23 2.54 0.81 8.16
N VAL A 24 1.48 0.02 8.07
CA VAL A 24 1.16 -1.05 9.03
C VAL A 24 1.31 -2.40 8.33
N GLU A 25 2.29 -3.19 8.77
CA GLU A 25 2.57 -4.52 8.25
C GLU A 25 1.39 -5.50 8.46
N GLN A 26 1.33 -6.54 7.63
CA GLN A 26 0.42 -7.66 7.87
C GLN A 26 0.93 -8.48 9.07
N ASP A 27 0.08 -8.66 10.09
CA ASP A 27 0.36 -9.57 11.19
C ASP A 27 -0.16 -10.96 10.85
N ASP A 28 0.73 -11.80 10.34
CA ASP A 28 0.49 -13.21 10.01
C ASP A 28 0.73 -14.16 11.22
N GLY A 29 1.09 -13.60 12.38
CA GLY A 29 1.43 -14.34 13.59
C GLY A 29 2.76 -15.10 13.51
N LEU A 30 3.08 -15.83 14.59
CA LEU A 30 4.36 -16.53 14.71
C LEU A 30 4.53 -17.74 13.76
N ASN A 31 3.42 -18.36 13.34
CA ASN A 31 3.43 -19.58 12.51
C ASN A 31 2.32 -19.50 11.44
N PRO A 32 2.51 -18.73 10.36
CA PRO A 32 1.49 -18.60 9.32
C PRO A 32 1.26 -19.90 8.58
N VAL A 33 -0.01 -20.22 8.32
CA VAL A 33 -0.41 -21.46 7.65
C VAL A 33 -0.25 -21.36 6.13
N VAL A 34 -0.41 -20.17 5.56
CA VAL A 34 -0.36 -19.91 4.10
C VAL A 34 0.23 -18.52 3.79
N PRO A 35 1.50 -18.25 4.13
CA PRO A 35 2.11 -16.97 3.81
C PRO A 35 2.23 -16.81 2.29
N ILE A 36 1.81 -15.67 1.77
CA ILE A 36 1.93 -15.36 0.34
C ILE A 36 3.22 -14.55 0.15
N ALA A 37 4.10 -15.03 -0.73
CA ALA A 37 5.31 -14.31 -1.12
C ALA A 37 4.95 -13.17 -2.09
N TYR A 38 4.42 -12.09 -1.54
CA TYR A 38 4.05 -10.91 -2.32
C TYR A 38 5.28 -10.22 -2.93
N LYS A 39 5.07 -9.60 -4.09
CA LYS A 39 6.01 -8.61 -4.61
C LYS A 39 6.08 -7.40 -3.69
N GLU A 40 7.21 -6.68 -3.73
CA GLU A 40 7.43 -5.49 -2.91
C GLU A 40 6.35 -4.42 -3.14
N GLU A 41 5.95 -4.20 -4.41
CA GLU A 41 4.93 -3.18 -4.72
C GLU A 41 3.58 -3.46 -4.04
N PHE A 42 3.22 -4.73 -3.91
CA PHE A 42 1.98 -5.15 -3.29
C PHE A 42 2.06 -5.05 -1.77
N THR A 43 3.17 -5.53 -1.19
CA THR A 43 3.42 -5.43 0.26
C THR A 43 3.38 -3.98 0.72
N GLU A 44 4.07 -3.07 0.03
CA GLU A 44 4.06 -1.65 0.37
C GLU A 44 2.65 -1.09 0.29
N THR A 45 1.96 -1.26 -0.85
CA THR A 45 0.61 -0.73 -1.06
C THR A 45 -0.35 -1.17 0.04
N MET A 46 -0.36 -2.46 0.37
CA MET A 46 -1.23 -2.99 1.40
C MET A 46 -0.87 -2.51 2.81
N ASN A 47 0.41 -2.25 3.09
CA ASN A 47 0.81 -1.70 4.38
C ASN A 47 0.32 -0.25 4.57
N TYR A 48 0.38 0.57 3.52
CA TYR A 48 -0.20 1.91 3.53
C TYR A 48 -1.73 1.86 3.64
N PHE A 49 -2.40 0.97 2.90
CA PHE A 49 -3.84 0.77 3.04
C PHE A 49 -4.26 0.41 4.46
N ARG A 50 -3.56 -0.54 5.11
CA ARG A 50 -3.85 -0.92 6.52
C ARG A 50 -3.67 0.27 7.47
N ALA A 51 -2.70 1.14 7.22
CA ALA A 51 -2.49 2.35 8.02
C ALA A 51 -3.68 3.31 7.91
N LEU A 52 -4.10 3.62 6.68
CA LEU A 52 -5.26 4.48 6.42
C LEU A 52 -6.55 3.91 7.01
N TYR A 53 -6.81 2.63 6.76
CA TYR A 53 -8.00 1.95 7.26
C TYR A 53 -8.05 1.94 8.79
N ARG A 54 -6.92 1.66 9.45
CA ARG A 54 -6.81 1.68 10.91
C ARG A 54 -7.05 3.06 11.51
N ALA A 55 -6.65 4.11 10.81
CA ALA A 55 -6.82 5.49 11.24
C ALA A 55 -8.23 6.05 10.94
N ASP A 56 -9.10 5.31 10.23
CA ASP A 56 -10.32 5.85 9.59
C ASP A 56 -10.00 7.14 8.82
N GLU A 57 -8.88 7.14 8.10
CA GLU A 57 -8.40 8.33 7.39
C GLU A 57 -9.29 8.62 6.16
N ARG A 58 -9.80 9.85 6.08
CA ARG A 58 -10.72 10.32 5.01
C ARG A 58 -10.16 11.52 4.26
N SER A 59 -8.84 11.58 4.17
CA SER A 59 -8.12 12.59 3.38
C SER A 59 -8.17 12.24 1.88
N PRO A 60 -7.85 13.19 0.99
CA PRO A 60 -7.78 12.91 -0.45
C PRO A 60 -6.80 11.79 -0.83
N CYS A 61 -5.67 11.62 -0.12
CA CYS A 61 -4.74 10.53 -0.41
C CYS A 61 -5.33 9.15 -0.12
N ALA A 62 -6.27 9.04 0.82
CA ALA A 62 -6.97 7.80 1.13
C ALA A 62 -8.04 7.43 0.08
N LEU A 63 -8.58 8.42 -0.63
CA LEU A 63 -9.71 8.24 -1.55
C LEU A 63 -9.29 7.92 -2.98
N ALA A 64 -7.98 7.91 -3.28
CA ALA A 64 -7.45 7.78 -4.63
C ALA A 64 -8.22 8.70 -5.59
N ASP A 65 -8.00 10.01 -5.47
CA ASP A 65 -8.56 10.97 -6.43
C ASP A 65 -7.98 10.65 -7.83
N PRO A 66 -8.79 10.66 -8.90
CA PRO A 66 -8.46 10.13 -10.22
C PRO A 66 -7.40 10.93 -10.99
#